data_AF-A0A6S7CF32-F1
#
_entry.id   AF-A0A6S7CF32-F1
#
_cell.length_a   1.000
_cell.length_b   1.000
_cell.length_c   1.000
_cell.angle_alpha   90.00
_cell.angle_beta   90.00
_cell.angle_gamma   90.00
#
_symmetry.space_group_name_H-M   'P 1'
#
loop_
_entity.id
_entity.type
_entity.pdbx_description
1 polymer ?
#
loop_
_entity_poly.entity_id
_entity_poly.type
_entity_poly.pdbx_seq_one_letter_code
_entity_poly.pdbx_strand_id
1 'polypeptide(L)'
;MLANLGRMRQAVNEWLITEGLLGDAKFYTIDEWRGRGEGYLDDALLVLVIDGSSLHTMLNYGGDTSEFDDLVESFGFWCELGHSWSLGFYPAEDYDFSPPQGSYATKLRDPRWQCKANSVKVRGGHSCQDCGAAEPLDAHHCYYTSMRDGFEPWEYPLSALRALCRTCHEARERAEIRMRAFMASLTQTDMEALRGALGHAFYWYEPSAVSAFLSALGPEERHIQAGLDDLRLGRTDAD
;
A
#
# COMPACT_ATOMS: atom_id res chain seq x y z
N MET A 1 2.80 23.48 -2.36
CA MET A 1 2.50 23.03 -0.98
C MET A 1 1.08 22.52 -0.84
N LEU A 2 0.03 23.36 -0.90
CA LEU A 2 -1.36 22.92 -0.70
C LEU A 2 -1.82 21.79 -1.63
N ALA A 3 -1.38 21.79 -2.89
CA ALA A 3 -1.65 20.69 -3.82
C ALA A 3 -1.05 19.35 -3.34
N ASN A 4 0.18 19.38 -2.81
CA ASN A 4 0.82 18.20 -2.22
C ASN A 4 0.08 17.74 -0.96
N LEU A 5 -0.36 18.68 -0.11
CA LEU A 5 -1.15 18.36 1.08
C LEU A 5 -2.45 17.63 0.71
N GLY A 6 -3.11 18.07 -0.36
CA GLY A 6 -4.30 17.41 -0.90
C GLY A 6 -4.03 15.98 -1.38
N ARG A 7 -2.94 15.77 -2.12
CA ARG A 7 -2.53 14.43 -2.57
C ARG A 7 -2.09 13.54 -1.41
N MET A 8 -1.34 14.07 -0.45
CA MET A 8 -0.92 13.36 0.77
C MET A 8 -2.14 12.88 1.55
N ARG A 9 -3.13 13.76 1.80
CA ARG A 9 -4.37 13.39 2.48
C ARG A 9 -5.05 12.20 1.81
N GLN A 10 -5.13 12.22 0.48
CA GLN A 10 -5.71 11.12 -0.27
C GLN A 10 -4.87 9.85 -0.17
N ALA A 11 -3.56 9.95 -0.37
CA ALA A 11 -2.64 8.81 -0.33
C ALA A 11 -2.66 8.13 1.05
N VAL A 12 -2.63 8.90 2.13
CA VAL A 12 -2.75 8.37 3.50
C VAL A 12 -4.10 7.71 3.72
N ASN A 13 -5.20 8.33 3.26
CA ASN A 13 -6.53 7.73 3.39
C ASN A 13 -6.64 6.40 2.61
N GLU A 14 -6.13 6.36 1.38
CA GLU A 14 -6.09 5.14 0.57
C GLU A 14 -5.22 4.07 1.22
N TRP A 15 -4.05 4.43 1.73
CA TRP A 15 -3.15 3.52 2.46
C TRP A 15 -3.83 2.94 3.70
N LEU A 16 -4.49 3.78 4.52
CA LEU A 16 -5.26 3.32 5.67
C LEU A 16 -6.36 2.32 5.28
N ILE A 17 -6.98 2.49 4.12
CA ILE A 17 -7.98 1.54 3.60
C ILE A 17 -7.32 0.24 3.15
N THR A 18 -6.25 0.31 2.36
CA THR A 18 -5.59 -0.86 1.77
C THR A 18 -4.94 -1.74 2.82
N GLU A 19 -4.37 -1.14 3.86
CA GLU A 19 -3.75 -1.86 4.99
C GLU A 19 -4.79 -2.26 6.07
N GLY A 20 -6.08 -1.91 5.89
CA GLY A 20 -7.13 -2.23 6.86
C GLY A 20 -7.02 -1.48 8.19
N LEU A 21 -6.34 -0.34 8.19
CA LEU A 21 -6.06 0.48 9.38
C LEU A 21 -7.09 1.59 9.61
N LEU A 22 -7.91 1.94 8.60
CA LEU A 22 -8.74 3.14 8.62
C LEU A 22 -9.61 3.30 9.87
N GLY A 23 -10.39 2.27 10.24
CA GLY A 23 -11.33 2.39 11.35
C GLY A 23 -12.30 3.57 11.15
N ASP A 24 -12.34 4.47 12.12
CA ASP A 24 -13.08 5.75 12.06
C ASP A 24 -12.19 6.97 11.79
N ALA A 25 -10.95 6.75 11.34
CA ALA A 25 -9.99 7.82 11.13
C ALA A 25 -10.54 8.90 10.20
N LYS A 26 -10.27 10.16 10.56
CA LYS A 26 -10.84 11.30 9.84
C LYS A 26 -9.89 12.48 9.82
N PHE A 27 -9.78 13.08 8.64
CA PHE A 27 -9.09 14.34 8.47
C PHE A 27 -9.98 15.53 8.82
N TYR A 28 -9.36 16.52 9.46
CA TYR A 28 -9.91 17.83 9.77
C TYR A 28 -9.02 18.90 9.13
N THR A 29 -9.64 19.86 8.46
CA THR A 29 -8.97 21.12 8.14
C THR A 29 -8.61 21.86 9.43
N ILE A 30 -7.65 22.76 9.36
CA ILE A 30 -7.23 23.50 10.55
C ILE A 30 -8.35 24.36 11.16
N ASP A 31 -9.25 24.89 10.33
CA ASP A 31 -10.40 25.66 10.82
C ASP A 31 -11.42 24.78 11.56
N GLU A 32 -11.69 23.57 11.04
CA GLU A 32 -12.55 22.61 11.73
C GLU A 32 -11.92 22.13 13.04
N TRP A 33 -10.60 21.91 13.06
CA TRP A 33 -9.86 21.47 14.25
C TRP A 33 -9.87 22.53 15.34
N ARG A 34 -9.52 23.78 15.02
CA ARG A 34 -9.61 24.92 15.96
C ARG A 34 -11.02 25.11 16.51
N GLY A 35 -12.05 24.85 15.68
CA GLY A 35 -13.44 24.88 16.09
C GLY A 35 -13.81 23.87 17.19
N ARG A 36 -13.01 22.82 17.37
CA ARG A 36 -13.17 21.83 18.46
C ARG A 36 -12.59 22.32 19.79
N GLY A 37 -11.61 23.22 19.76
CA GLY A 37 -10.98 23.77 20.96
C GLY A 37 -10.11 22.78 21.76
N GLU A 38 -9.43 21.86 21.06
CA GLU A 38 -8.59 20.81 21.69
C GLU A 38 -7.28 21.37 22.27
N GLY A 39 -6.75 22.48 21.72
CA GLY A 39 -5.59 23.21 22.24
C GLY A 39 -4.21 22.66 21.87
N TYR A 40 -4.14 21.54 21.15
CA TYR A 40 -2.93 21.00 20.52
C TYR A 40 -3.09 21.01 19.00
N LEU A 41 -1.97 21.07 18.25
CA LEU A 41 -1.95 21.04 16.78
C LEU A 41 -2.69 22.21 16.10
N ASP A 42 -2.95 23.31 16.81
CA ASP A 42 -3.67 24.47 16.30
C ASP A 42 -2.90 25.27 15.24
N ASP A 43 -1.64 24.92 14.99
CA ASP A 43 -0.75 25.46 13.97
C ASP A 43 -0.47 24.48 12.81
N ALA A 44 -1.01 23.25 12.87
CA ALA A 44 -0.89 22.27 11.80
C ALA A 44 -1.61 22.74 10.52
N LEU A 45 -1.18 22.21 9.37
CA LEU A 45 -1.88 22.44 8.10
C LEU A 45 -3.14 21.57 7.94
N LEU A 46 -3.12 20.40 8.58
CA LEU A 46 -4.15 19.38 8.53
C LEU A 46 -4.01 18.52 9.79
N VAL A 47 -5.12 18.00 10.30
CA VAL A 47 -5.12 17.07 11.44
C VAL A 47 -5.80 15.77 11.06
N LEU A 48 -5.21 14.62 11.41
CA LEU A 48 -5.82 13.29 11.30
C LEU A 48 -6.15 12.77 12.70
N VAL A 49 -7.42 12.50 12.94
CA VAL A 49 -7.89 11.78 14.14
C VAL A 49 -7.86 10.29 13.87
N ILE A 50 -7.38 9.51 14.83
CA ILE A 50 -7.10 8.07 14.70
C ILE A 50 -7.63 7.21 15.86
N ASP A 51 -8.53 7.70 16.71
CA ASP A 51 -8.98 6.99 17.94
C ASP A 51 -9.45 5.54 17.68
N GLY A 52 -10.32 5.33 16.69
CA GLY A 52 -10.76 4.00 16.27
C GLY A 52 -9.93 3.36 15.16
N SER A 53 -8.79 3.95 14.79
CA SER A 53 -7.87 3.43 13.79
C SER A 53 -6.80 2.54 14.42
N SER A 54 -6.43 1.45 13.73
CA SER A 54 -5.30 0.63 14.18
C SER A 54 -3.95 1.37 14.11
N LEU A 55 -3.88 2.49 13.37
CA LEU A 55 -2.73 3.39 13.38
C LEU A 55 -2.48 3.98 14.78
N HIS A 56 -3.52 4.21 15.60
CA HIS A 56 -3.36 4.60 17.01
C HIS A 56 -2.53 3.58 17.76
N THR A 57 -2.82 2.29 17.59
CA THR A 57 -2.08 1.23 18.26
C THR A 57 -0.63 1.20 17.80
N MET A 58 -0.39 1.32 16.49
CA MET A 58 0.95 1.32 15.93
C MET A 58 1.81 2.45 16.50
N LEU A 59 1.28 3.68 16.52
CA LEU A 59 2.01 4.85 16.98
C LEU A 59 2.27 4.87 18.49
N ASN A 60 1.31 4.40 19.30
CA ASN A 60 1.39 4.51 20.76
C ASN A 60 1.99 3.28 21.44
N TYR A 61 2.04 2.11 20.78
CA TYR A 61 2.44 0.85 21.40
C TYR A 61 3.51 0.07 20.63
N GLY A 62 4.33 0.76 19.82
CA GLY A 62 5.53 0.18 19.21
C GLY A 62 5.31 -0.64 17.95
N GLY A 63 4.31 -0.27 17.14
CA GLY A 63 4.18 -0.79 15.77
C GLY A 63 5.18 -0.15 14.81
N ASP A 64 5.43 -0.82 13.69
CA ASP A 64 6.27 -0.29 12.62
C ASP A 64 5.51 0.79 11.81
N THR A 65 5.96 2.04 11.91
CA THR A 65 5.39 3.19 11.19
C THR A 65 6.21 3.60 9.98
N SER A 66 7.27 2.86 9.65
CA SER A 66 8.25 3.27 8.63
C SER A 66 7.62 3.60 7.27
N GLU A 67 6.60 2.83 6.87
CA GLU A 67 5.89 3.08 5.61
C GLU A 67 4.95 4.29 5.67
N PHE A 68 4.32 4.53 6.82
CA PHE A 68 3.50 5.72 7.04
C PHE A 68 4.36 6.99 6.98
N ASP A 69 5.48 6.98 7.68
CA ASP A 69 6.44 8.09 7.72
C ASP A 69 7.00 8.38 6.31
N ASP A 70 7.48 7.33 5.62
CA ASP A 70 7.96 7.42 4.24
C ASP A 70 6.87 7.93 3.27
N LEU A 71 5.60 7.54 3.47
CA LEU A 71 4.49 8.03 2.65
C LEU A 71 4.26 9.52 2.87
N VAL A 72 4.22 9.99 4.12
CA VAL A 72 4.00 11.40 4.46
C VAL A 72 5.16 12.28 3.94
N GLU A 73 6.39 11.83 4.13
CA GLU A 73 7.60 12.52 3.66
C GLU A 73 7.66 12.64 2.14
N SER A 74 7.09 11.67 1.41
CA SER A 74 7.06 11.68 -0.06
C SER A 74 6.32 12.86 -0.66
N PHE A 75 5.43 13.48 0.12
CA PHE A 75 4.70 14.69 -0.29
C PHE A 75 5.36 15.98 0.21
N GLY A 76 6.41 15.88 1.01
CA GLY A 76 7.12 17.01 1.62
C GLY A 76 6.58 17.42 2.98
N PHE A 77 5.96 16.51 3.73
CA PHE A 77 5.43 16.78 5.05
C PHE A 77 6.08 15.87 6.10
N TRP A 78 5.97 16.26 7.34
CA TRP A 78 6.17 15.40 8.50
C TRP A 78 4.94 15.54 9.41
N CYS A 79 4.81 14.64 10.39
CA CYS A 79 3.71 14.72 11.34
C CYS A 79 4.18 14.60 12.79
N GLU A 80 3.41 15.18 13.69
CA GLU A 80 3.57 15.04 15.14
C GLU A 80 2.27 14.59 15.79
N LEU A 81 2.44 13.86 16.89
CA LEU A 81 1.35 13.44 17.75
C LEU A 81 0.97 14.59 18.69
N GLY A 82 -0.29 15.01 18.65
CA GLY A 82 -0.84 15.97 19.60
C GLY A 82 -1.36 15.23 20.84
N HIS A 83 -2.59 14.72 20.73
CA HIS A 83 -3.07 13.69 21.65
C HIS A 83 -2.67 12.30 21.14
N SER A 84 -2.79 11.27 21.97
CA SER A 84 -2.56 9.88 21.53
C SER A 84 -3.39 9.48 20.31
N TRP A 85 -4.50 10.18 20.06
CA TRP A 85 -5.47 9.95 19.00
C TRP A 85 -5.47 11.02 17.90
N SER A 86 -4.51 11.96 17.86
CA SER A 86 -4.46 13.00 16.82
C SER A 86 -3.05 13.29 16.29
N LEU A 87 -2.95 13.45 14.97
CA LEU A 87 -1.72 13.77 14.25
C LEU A 87 -1.85 15.09 13.50
N GLY A 88 -0.91 16.01 13.69
CA GLY A 88 -0.82 17.25 12.91
C GLY A 88 0.22 17.12 11.81
N PHE A 89 -0.07 17.66 10.62
CA PHE A 89 0.85 17.63 9.47
C PHE A 89 1.45 19.01 9.19
N TYR A 90 2.77 19.01 8.99
CA TYR A 90 3.60 20.21 8.85
C TYR A 90 4.50 20.10 7.63
N PRO A 91 4.79 21.21 6.93
CA PRO A 91 5.69 21.18 5.77
C PRO A 91 7.12 20.91 6.23
N ALA A 92 7.84 20.06 5.50
CA ALA A 92 9.27 19.91 5.67
C ALA A 92 9.99 21.17 5.15
N GLU A 93 10.94 21.69 5.93
CA GLU A 93 11.60 22.96 5.63
C GLU A 93 12.39 22.93 4.30
N ASP A 94 13.02 21.79 4.00
CA ASP A 94 13.92 21.62 2.84
C ASP A 94 13.23 21.03 1.60
N TYR A 95 11.89 20.94 1.58
CA TYR A 95 11.17 20.32 0.47
C TYR A 95 10.81 21.32 -0.64
N ASP A 96 11.21 21.00 -1.87
CA ASP A 96 10.77 21.77 -3.05
C ASP A 96 9.35 21.35 -3.48
N PHE A 97 8.40 22.24 -3.19
CA PHE A 97 6.99 22.09 -3.55
C PHE A 97 6.66 22.54 -4.98
N SER A 98 7.66 22.92 -5.78
CA SER A 98 7.47 23.25 -7.19
C SER A 98 6.96 22.01 -7.94
N PRO A 99 5.98 22.15 -8.85
CA PRO A 99 5.50 21.02 -9.64
C PRO A 99 6.66 20.42 -10.46
N PRO A 100 6.93 19.11 -10.35
CA PRO A 100 8.00 18.49 -11.11
C PRO A 100 7.65 18.49 -12.60
N GLN A 101 8.62 18.87 -13.43
CA GLN A 101 8.45 19.00 -14.87
C GLN A 101 9.13 17.85 -15.62
N GLY A 102 8.64 17.57 -16.83
CA GLY A 102 9.23 16.61 -17.76
C GLY A 102 8.39 15.35 -17.96
N SER A 103 8.92 14.46 -18.80
CA SER A 103 8.30 13.16 -19.04
C SER A 103 8.44 12.25 -17.82
N TYR A 104 7.64 11.18 -17.78
CA TYR A 104 7.76 10.17 -16.73
C TYR A 104 9.21 9.65 -16.60
N ALA A 105 9.89 9.38 -17.72
CA ALA A 105 11.29 8.94 -17.72
C ALA A 105 12.25 9.98 -17.10
N THR A 106 11.96 11.28 -17.21
CA THR A 106 12.72 12.33 -16.51
C THR A 106 12.45 12.30 -15.02
N LYS A 107 11.19 12.13 -14.60
CA LYS A 107 10.80 12.02 -13.18
C LYS A 107 11.45 10.84 -12.48
N LEU A 108 11.71 9.73 -13.18
CA LEU A 108 12.47 8.60 -12.64
C LEU A 108 13.96 8.93 -12.37
N ARG A 109 14.45 10.11 -12.72
CA ARG A 109 15.81 10.57 -12.34
C ARG A 109 15.79 11.51 -11.12
N ASP A 110 14.60 11.85 -10.62
CA ASP A 110 14.43 12.70 -9.45
C ASP A 110 15.02 12.01 -8.20
N PRO A 111 15.76 12.72 -7.34
CA PRO A 111 16.31 12.15 -6.10
C PRO A 111 15.27 11.48 -5.21
N ARG A 112 14.03 11.99 -5.17
CA ARG A 112 12.93 11.41 -4.38
C ARG A 112 12.56 10.03 -4.90
N TRP A 113 12.45 9.86 -6.21
CA TRP A 113 12.25 8.53 -6.81
C TRP A 113 13.44 7.61 -6.57
N GLN A 114 14.67 8.10 -6.72
CA GLN A 114 15.87 7.28 -6.50
C GLN A 114 15.95 6.77 -5.06
N CYS A 115 15.61 7.62 -4.08
CA CYS A 115 15.49 7.22 -2.69
C CYS A 115 14.40 6.15 -2.50
N LYS A 116 13.17 6.41 -2.98
CA LYS A 116 12.06 5.46 -2.90
C LYS A 116 12.41 4.10 -3.52
N ALA A 117 12.94 4.11 -4.74
CA ALA A 117 13.31 2.90 -5.45
C ALA A 117 14.41 2.12 -4.73
N ASN A 118 15.32 2.80 -4.02
CA ASN A 118 16.29 2.15 -3.17
C ASN A 118 15.62 1.51 -1.93
N SER A 119 14.73 2.22 -1.24
CA SER A 119 13.97 1.69 -0.09
C SER A 119 13.19 0.42 -0.47
N VAL A 120 12.58 0.40 -1.66
CA VAL A 120 11.91 -0.79 -2.21
C VAL A 120 12.88 -1.98 -2.36
N LYS A 121 14.09 -1.74 -2.87
CA LYS A 121 15.12 -2.79 -3.02
C LYS A 121 15.64 -3.29 -1.68
N VAL A 122 15.84 -2.39 -0.71
CA VAL A 122 16.24 -2.74 0.66
C VAL A 122 15.16 -3.61 1.31
N ARG A 123 13.89 -3.21 1.23
CA ARG A 123 12.74 -4.00 1.72
C ARG A 123 12.65 -5.37 1.04
N GLY A 124 12.98 -5.44 -0.25
CA GLY A 124 13.08 -6.69 -1.01
C GLY A 124 14.33 -7.55 -0.70
N GLY A 125 15.15 -7.17 0.28
CA GLY A 125 16.38 -7.89 0.61
C GLY A 125 17.39 -7.92 -0.54
N HIS A 126 17.39 -6.88 -1.37
CA HIS A 126 18.18 -6.80 -2.61
C HIS A 126 17.99 -8.01 -3.54
N SER A 127 16.80 -8.62 -3.54
CA SER A 127 16.44 -9.74 -4.40
C SER A 127 15.10 -9.48 -5.09
N CYS A 128 14.91 -10.06 -6.27
CA CYS A 128 13.62 -10.03 -6.96
C CYS A 128 12.56 -10.71 -6.09
N GLN A 129 11.49 -9.99 -5.76
CA GLN A 129 10.46 -10.52 -4.87
C GLN A 129 9.55 -11.58 -5.52
N ASP A 130 9.69 -11.81 -6.83
CA ASP A 130 8.90 -12.81 -7.56
C ASP A 130 9.70 -14.09 -7.88
N CYS A 131 11.02 -13.99 -8.09
CA CYS A 131 11.85 -15.16 -8.43
C CYS A 131 13.09 -15.35 -7.56
N GLY A 132 13.39 -14.43 -6.64
CA GLY A 132 14.57 -14.48 -5.77
C GLY A 132 15.90 -14.11 -6.43
N ALA A 133 15.93 -13.77 -7.72
CA ALA A 133 17.17 -13.42 -8.41
C ALA A 133 17.80 -12.14 -7.84
N ALA A 134 19.12 -12.15 -7.63
CA ALA A 134 19.93 -11.00 -7.22
C ALA A 134 20.52 -10.23 -8.43
N GLU A 135 19.74 -10.11 -9.50
CA GLU A 135 20.07 -9.33 -10.70
C GLU A 135 19.82 -7.82 -10.49
N PRO A 136 20.19 -6.93 -11.43
CA PRO A 136 19.73 -5.54 -11.36
C PRO A 136 18.21 -5.46 -11.19
N LEU A 137 17.79 -4.78 -10.11
CA LEU A 137 16.39 -4.66 -9.72
C LEU A 137 15.84 -3.28 -10.06
N ASP A 138 14.59 -3.26 -10.50
CA ASP A 138 13.76 -2.08 -10.68
C ASP A 138 12.65 -2.06 -9.62
N ALA A 139 12.23 -0.85 -9.22
CA ALA A 139 11.05 -0.67 -8.38
C ALA A 139 9.81 -0.58 -9.28
N HIS A 140 8.91 -1.55 -9.14
CA HIS A 140 7.72 -1.72 -9.95
C HIS A 140 6.48 -1.28 -9.19
N HIS A 141 5.69 -0.34 -9.74
CA HIS A 141 4.37 0.02 -9.20
C HIS A 141 3.35 -1.08 -9.51
N CYS A 142 2.90 -1.81 -8.48
CA CYS A 142 1.90 -2.90 -8.61
C CYS A 142 0.46 -2.40 -8.75
N TYR A 143 0.22 -1.18 -8.32
CA TYR A 143 -1.00 -0.46 -8.63
C TYR A 143 -0.71 1.02 -8.71
N TYR A 144 -1.50 1.69 -9.53
CA TYR A 144 -1.64 3.13 -9.48
C TYR A 144 -2.93 3.41 -8.71
N THR A 145 -2.81 4.23 -7.67
CA THR A 145 -3.91 5.04 -7.13
C THR A 145 -4.61 5.76 -8.28
N SER A 146 -5.85 6.19 -8.06
CA SER A 146 -6.71 6.75 -9.10
C SER A 146 -5.92 7.71 -10.02
N MET A 147 -5.82 7.36 -11.31
CA MET A 147 -5.06 8.14 -12.32
C MET A 147 -5.49 9.61 -12.41
N ARG A 148 -6.61 9.98 -11.78
CA ARG A 148 -7.11 11.36 -11.72
C ARG A 148 -6.22 12.26 -10.85
N ASP A 149 -5.46 11.71 -9.93
CA ASP A 149 -4.89 12.47 -8.82
C ASP A 149 -3.44 12.92 -9.06
N GLY A 150 -2.85 12.47 -10.18
CA GLY A 150 -1.58 13.00 -10.71
C GLY A 150 -0.40 12.81 -9.75
N PHE A 151 -0.36 11.68 -9.03
CA PHE A 151 0.71 11.38 -8.09
C PHE A 151 2.05 11.26 -8.81
N GLU A 152 3.09 11.73 -8.15
CA GLU A 152 4.46 11.55 -8.60
C GLU A 152 4.96 10.12 -8.33
N PRO A 153 5.99 9.62 -9.05
CA PRO A 153 6.43 8.23 -8.91
C PRO A 153 6.78 7.81 -7.46
N TRP A 154 7.23 8.74 -6.63
CA TRP A 154 7.56 8.51 -5.22
C TRP A 154 6.39 8.75 -4.25
N GLU A 155 5.24 9.27 -4.72
CA GLU A 155 4.07 9.60 -3.90
C GLU A 155 3.16 8.38 -3.63
N TYR A 156 3.76 7.20 -3.49
CA TYR A 156 3.09 5.91 -3.29
C TYR A 156 3.68 5.19 -2.07
N PRO A 157 2.86 4.44 -1.29
CA PRO A 157 3.37 3.64 -0.18
C PRO A 157 4.30 2.55 -0.71
N LEU A 158 5.25 2.11 0.13
CA LEU A 158 6.17 1.04 -0.26
C LEU A 158 5.42 -0.26 -0.58
N SER A 159 4.26 -0.52 0.01
CA SER A 159 3.40 -1.68 -0.25
C SER A 159 2.79 -1.67 -1.65
N ALA A 160 2.74 -0.51 -2.31
CA ALA A 160 2.37 -0.38 -3.72
C ALA A 160 3.51 -0.74 -4.68
N LEU A 161 4.72 -0.98 -4.16
CA LEU A 161 5.93 -1.16 -4.94
C LEU A 161 6.58 -2.53 -4.69
N ARG A 162 7.25 -3.06 -5.71
CA ARG A 162 8.06 -4.29 -5.57
C ARG A 162 9.40 -4.19 -6.25
N ALA A 163 10.41 -4.81 -5.66
CA ALA A 163 11.73 -4.96 -6.26
C ALA A 163 11.72 -6.16 -7.21
N LEU A 164 11.89 -5.94 -8.51
CA LEU A 164 11.82 -6.98 -9.53
C LEU A 164 13.03 -6.95 -10.46
N CYS A 165 13.52 -8.12 -10.87
CA CYS A 165 14.43 -8.21 -12.00
C CYS A 165 13.68 -7.87 -13.30
N ARG A 166 14.43 -7.53 -14.35
CA ARG A 166 13.88 -7.15 -15.67
C ARG A 166 12.84 -8.14 -16.20
N THR A 167 13.15 -9.44 -16.14
CA THR A 167 12.27 -10.50 -16.65
C THR A 167 10.95 -10.57 -15.88
N CYS A 168 11.00 -10.53 -14.54
CA CYS A 168 9.80 -10.53 -13.72
C CYS A 168 9.01 -9.23 -13.88
N HIS A 169 9.68 -8.09 -14.02
CA HIS A 169 9.02 -6.80 -14.25
C HIS A 169 8.14 -6.82 -15.51
N GLU A 170 8.65 -7.37 -16.63
CA GLU A 170 7.90 -7.49 -17.88
C GLU A 170 6.79 -8.56 -17.80
N ALA A 171 7.04 -9.67 -17.10
CA ALA A 171 6.05 -10.73 -16.91
C ALA A 171 4.88 -10.26 -16.03
N ARG A 172 5.17 -9.48 -14.99
CA ARG A 172 4.20 -9.03 -14.01
C ARG A 172 3.18 -8.06 -14.59
N GLU A 173 3.60 -7.12 -15.41
CA GLU A 173 2.69 -6.19 -16.11
C GLU A 173 1.58 -6.96 -16.84
N ARG A 174 1.94 -8.06 -17.52
CA ARG A 174 0.96 -8.90 -18.24
C ARG A 174 0.02 -9.64 -17.28
N ALA A 175 0.53 -10.09 -16.13
CA ALA A 175 -0.29 -10.76 -15.12
C ALA A 175 -1.29 -9.77 -14.47
N GLU A 176 -0.84 -8.57 -14.15
CA GLU A 176 -1.68 -7.51 -13.57
C GLU A 176 -2.78 -7.05 -14.52
N ILE A 177 -2.49 -6.91 -15.82
CA ILE A 177 -3.51 -6.61 -16.84
C ILE A 177 -4.58 -7.71 -16.88
N ARG A 178 -4.18 -8.98 -16.86
CA ARG A 178 -5.14 -10.11 -16.86
C ARG A 178 -5.98 -10.14 -15.59
N MET A 179 -5.37 -9.89 -14.43
CA MET A 179 -6.10 -9.83 -13.17
C MET A 179 -7.10 -8.67 -13.16
N ARG A 180 -6.70 -7.49 -13.66
CA ARG A 180 -7.62 -6.35 -13.80
C ARG A 180 -8.78 -6.64 -14.74
N ALA A 181 -8.53 -7.32 -15.86
CA ALA A 181 -9.58 -7.75 -16.78
C ALA A 181 -10.54 -8.77 -16.12
N PHE A 182 -10.02 -9.70 -15.32
CA PHE A 182 -10.82 -10.64 -14.55
C PHE A 182 -11.69 -9.92 -13.51
N MET A 183 -11.12 -9.01 -12.72
CA MET A 183 -11.86 -8.20 -11.74
C MET A 183 -12.98 -7.39 -12.39
N ALA A 184 -12.78 -6.91 -13.63
CA ALA A 184 -13.81 -6.18 -14.36
C ALA A 184 -15.07 -7.02 -14.70
N SER A 185 -14.99 -8.36 -14.63
CA SER A 185 -16.15 -9.24 -14.82
C SER A 185 -16.94 -9.54 -13.54
N LEU A 186 -16.46 -9.05 -12.38
CA LEU A 186 -17.05 -9.32 -11.07
C LEU A 186 -17.83 -8.11 -10.57
N THR A 187 -18.88 -8.35 -9.78
CA THR A 187 -19.53 -7.26 -9.02
C THR A 187 -18.66 -6.83 -7.85
N GLN A 188 -18.93 -5.66 -7.26
CA GLN A 188 -18.24 -5.21 -6.04
C GLN A 188 -18.39 -6.22 -4.89
N THR A 189 -19.60 -6.79 -4.72
CA THR A 189 -19.85 -7.86 -3.74
C THR A 189 -19.00 -9.10 -4.01
N ASP A 190 -18.90 -9.53 -5.28
CA ASP A 190 -18.10 -10.71 -5.64
C ASP A 190 -16.60 -10.47 -5.40
N MET A 191 -16.09 -9.28 -5.71
CA MET A 191 -14.70 -8.92 -5.45
C MET A 191 -14.36 -8.96 -3.97
N GLU A 192 -15.23 -8.41 -3.12
CA GLU A 192 -15.03 -8.43 -1.67
C GLU A 192 -15.11 -9.84 -1.08
N ALA A 193 -16.10 -10.62 -1.52
CA ALA A 193 -16.24 -12.01 -1.10
C ALA A 193 -15.03 -12.86 -1.50
N LEU A 194 -14.56 -12.73 -2.75
CA LEU A 194 -13.40 -13.46 -3.25
C LEU A 194 -12.12 -13.05 -2.52
N ARG A 195 -11.90 -11.75 -2.30
CA ARG A 195 -10.75 -11.24 -1.54
C ARG A 195 -10.74 -11.81 -0.12
N GLY A 196 -11.88 -11.79 0.57
CA GLY A 196 -12.02 -12.32 1.92
C GLY A 196 -11.78 -13.83 1.98
N ALA A 197 -12.37 -14.59 1.05
CA ALA A 197 -12.22 -16.04 0.99
C ALA A 197 -10.78 -16.46 0.68
N LEU A 198 -10.12 -15.82 -0.30
CA LEU A 198 -8.72 -16.10 -0.61
C LEU A 198 -7.80 -15.68 0.53
N GLY A 199 -8.03 -14.52 1.15
CA GLY A 199 -7.26 -14.09 2.32
C GLY A 199 -7.35 -15.09 3.47
N HIS A 200 -8.55 -15.59 3.77
CA HIS A 200 -8.74 -16.62 4.79
C HIS A 200 -8.08 -17.96 4.41
N ALA A 201 -8.18 -18.36 3.14
CA ALA A 201 -7.53 -19.59 2.67
C ALA A 201 -6.01 -19.48 2.74
N PHE A 202 -5.42 -18.36 2.31
CA PHE A 202 -3.98 -18.12 2.34
C PHE A 202 -3.41 -17.97 3.76
N TYR A 203 -4.25 -17.64 4.74
CA TYR A 203 -3.86 -17.67 6.15
C TYR A 203 -3.56 -19.11 6.61
N TRP A 204 -4.39 -20.07 6.21
CA TRP A 204 -4.30 -21.48 6.65
C TRP A 204 -3.51 -22.39 5.69
N TYR A 205 -3.31 -21.97 4.45
CA TYR A 205 -2.72 -22.79 3.40
C TYR A 205 -1.84 -21.95 2.47
N GLU A 206 -0.77 -22.54 1.98
CA GLU A 206 0.11 -21.93 0.99
C GLU A 206 -0.66 -21.52 -0.27
N PRO A 207 -0.41 -20.33 -0.84
CA PRO A 207 -1.13 -19.86 -2.03
C PRO A 207 -1.09 -20.83 -3.21
N SER A 208 0.02 -21.55 -3.39
CA SER A 208 0.15 -22.57 -4.43
C SER A 208 -0.78 -23.77 -4.22
N ALA A 209 -0.99 -24.19 -2.97
CA ALA A 209 -1.86 -25.31 -2.64
C ALA A 209 -3.34 -24.95 -2.83
N VAL A 210 -3.74 -23.75 -2.41
CA VAL A 210 -5.09 -23.21 -2.68
C VAL A 210 -5.34 -23.09 -4.19
N SER A 211 -4.36 -22.57 -4.93
CA SER A 211 -4.47 -22.42 -6.39
C SER A 211 -4.58 -23.78 -7.10
N ALA A 212 -3.82 -24.78 -6.66
CA ALA A 212 -3.89 -26.15 -7.17
C ALA A 212 -5.26 -26.77 -6.89
N PHE A 213 -5.77 -26.65 -5.66
CA PHE A 213 -7.10 -27.11 -5.28
C PHE A 213 -8.20 -26.49 -6.15
N LEU A 214 -8.21 -25.16 -6.29
CA LEU A 214 -9.20 -24.45 -7.12
C LEU A 214 -9.12 -24.88 -8.58
N SER A 215 -7.92 -25.13 -9.10
CA SER A 215 -7.71 -25.59 -10.47
C SER A 215 -8.12 -27.04 -10.69
N ALA A 216 -8.10 -27.86 -9.64
CA ALA A 216 -8.53 -29.25 -9.66
C ALA A 216 -10.06 -29.38 -9.57
N LEU A 217 -10.82 -28.32 -9.30
CA LEU A 217 -12.28 -28.41 -9.25
C LEU A 217 -12.84 -28.82 -10.61
N GLY A 218 -13.67 -29.86 -10.60
CA GLY A 218 -14.31 -30.40 -11.79
C GLY A 218 -15.60 -31.15 -11.44
N PRO A 219 -16.35 -31.61 -12.45
CA PRO A 219 -17.71 -32.15 -12.25
C PRO A 219 -17.75 -33.52 -11.58
N GLU A 220 -16.60 -34.15 -11.33
CA GLU A 220 -16.50 -35.52 -10.82
C GLU A 220 -15.76 -35.55 -9.49
N GLU A 221 -16.21 -36.40 -8.56
CA GLU A 221 -15.68 -36.51 -7.20
C GLU A 221 -14.16 -36.72 -7.15
N ARG A 222 -13.61 -37.47 -8.12
CA ARG A 222 -12.16 -37.70 -8.21
C ARG A 222 -11.34 -36.41 -8.36
N HIS A 223 -11.91 -35.39 -8.99
CA HIS A 223 -11.25 -34.10 -9.20
C HIS A 223 -11.19 -33.30 -7.89
N ILE A 224 -12.26 -33.36 -7.10
CA ILE A 224 -12.33 -32.77 -5.75
C ILE A 224 -11.33 -33.47 -4.82
N GLN A 225 -11.30 -34.80 -4.85
CA GLN A 225 -10.43 -35.58 -3.97
C GLN A 225 -8.94 -35.32 -4.23
N ALA A 226 -8.52 -35.21 -5.49
CA ALA A 226 -7.15 -34.88 -5.86
C ALA A 226 -6.74 -33.49 -5.33
N GLY A 227 -7.61 -32.48 -5.50
CA GLY A 227 -7.31 -31.14 -5.00
C GLY A 227 -7.26 -31.07 -3.46
N LEU A 228 -8.07 -31.87 -2.76
CA LEU A 228 -8.04 -31.91 -1.29
C LEU A 228 -6.70 -32.41 -0.75
N ASP A 229 -6.03 -33.31 -1.47
CA ASP A 229 -4.73 -33.81 -1.06
C ASP A 229 -3.64 -32.74 -1.24
N ASP A 230 -3.66 -31.95 -2.31
CA ASP A 230 -2.78 -30.79 -2.50
C ASP A 230 -2.98 -29.75 -1.38
N LEU A 231 -4.25 -29.47 -1.02
CA LEU A 231 -4.57 -28.52 0.05
C LEU A 231 -4.06 -29.01 1.41
N ARG A 232 -4.22 -30.31 1.72
CA ARG A 232 -3.71 -30.91 2.97
C ARG A 232 -2.21 -30.80 3.11
N LEU A 233 -1.46 -30.98 2.02
CA LEU A 233 0.00 -30.94 2.02
C LEU A 233 0.55 -29.52 2.16
N GLY A 234 -0.21 -28.50 1.75
CA GLY A 234 0.18 -27.10 1.82
C GLY A 234 -0.38 -26.35 3.02
N ARG A 235 -0.74 -27.01 4.12
CA ARG A 235 -1.20 -26.32 5.33
C ARG A 235 -0.05 -25.47 5.90
N THR A 236 -0.31 -24.20 6.19
CA THR A 236 0.65 -23.35 6.88
C THR A 236 0.79 -23.84 8.33
N ASP A 237 2.00 -23.75 8.88
CA ASP A 237 2.26 -23.98 10.30
C ASP A 237 1.71 -22.79 11.12
N ALA A 238 0.40 -22.57 11.04
CA ALA A 238 -0.31 -21.65 11.91
C ALA A 238 -0.64 -22.39 13.21
N ASP A 239 0.20 -22.19 14.22
CA ASP A 239 -0.07 -22.54 15.63
C ASP A 239 -1.32 -21.83 16.17
#